data_AF-A0A9W6WV16-F1
#
_entry.id   AF-A0A9W6WV16-F1
#
_cell.length_a   1.000
_cell.length_b   1.000
_cell.length_c   1.000
_cell.angle_alpha   90.00
_cell.angle_beta   90.00
_cell.angle_gamma   90.00
#
_symmetry.space_group_name_H-M   'P 1'
#
loop_
_entity.id
_entity.type
_entity.pdbx_description
1 polymer ?
#
loop_
_entity_poly.entity_id
_entity_poly.type
_entity_poly.pdbx_seq_one_letter_code
_entity_poly.pdbx_strand_id
1 'polypeptide(L)'
;MSLWEGTLAACEAIVDSLVTPLGGTATLTHSHPAFGGLMRGKIVDPVVLTEHNGKAAARNLEAALSDIARLEAHFGVPMECNFNVLKDSYSTATCDVLPWSGDYWATYKDGINAVWKDGEPSPTEKYATAFGLNAVSLKAAISLSTGVLSESYSGTPTCTTDSDCESLGDGSLCGIRDGDSSGYCIPTWHGICHAWAAAAMFESEPKCDVEKNNVTFHSVDMKALISQLYDGAAIDVVFTGARFNGPDSPEELDQYGRYVDDARRDINAAFFHIAIANILGKQQQSFIIDVSSDSQVWNQPVQKFEVLEAEIVDAAALSLEYFDTPTYPFNDAIKYLAKCTTRLTWTAESIEDGALTATGRIEAYTVYEDYEYCLELDENYTIVGGEWLGGSDKFHPDFLWFPAAKPSADTVTDTGISYADLLDLIEESQKCVDVTVSPDVPDTPSTKTPGSDYTKSPTYTKSPSYTKSPSTKTPATKTPATKAPTPTTYTPTTTAPATYAPETTAPATYTPITNKPETTAPATYTPETDVSARDDRPTDVRTGDLPA
;
A
#
# COMPACT_ATOMS: atom_id res chain seq x y z
N MET A 1 -43.27 28.23 5.18
CA MET A 1 -42.22 27.36 5.71
C MET A 1 -41.18 27.21 4.62
N SER A 2 -40.18 28.10 4.61
CA SER A 2 -39.01 28.02 3.75
C SER A 2 -37.95 27.22 4.49
N LEU A 3 -37.64 26.01 4.02
CA LEU A 3 -36.49 25.27 4.51
C LEU A 3 -35.26 25.88 3.86
N TRP A 4 -34.33 26.31 4.70
CA TRP A 4 -33.00 26.75 4.32
C TRP A 4 -32.26 25.56 3.69
N GLU A 5 -31.98 25.64 2.39
CA GLU A 5 -30.83 24.98 1.81
C GLU A 5 -29.61 25.75 2.32
N GLY A 6 -29.05 25.30 3.44
CA GLY A 6 -27.72 25.74 3.85
C GLY A 6 -26.74 25.24 2.81
N THR A 7 -26.16 26.15 2.03
CA THR A 7 -24.99 25.88 1.21
C THR A 7 -23.92 25.32 2.15
N LEU A 8 -23.60 24.02 2.05
CA LEU A 8 -22.38 23.48 2.64
C LEU A 8 -21.24 24.30 2.05
N ALA A 9 -20.51 25.04 2.90
CA ALA A 9 -19.30 25.70 2.46
C ALA A 9 -18.34 24.59 2.00
N ALA A 10 -17.87 24.68 0.76
CA ALA A 10 -16.86 23.76 0.26
C ALA A 10 -15.64 23.85 1.17
N CYS A 11 -15.10 22.69 1.53
CA CYS A 11 -13.92 22.64 2.39
C CYS A 11 -12.75 23.30 1.65
N GLU A 12 -12.06 24.24 2.31
CA GLU A 12 -10.86 24.83 1.72
C GLU A 12 -9.73 23.79 1.75
N ALA A 13 -8.71 23.97 0.89
CA ALA A 13 -7.56 23.10 0.92
C ALA A 13 -6.85 23.23 2.28
N ILE A 14 -6.53 22.09 2.91
CA ILE A 14 -5.63 22.07 4.05
C ILE A 14 -4.28 22.61 3.55
N VAL A 15 -3.84 23.71 4.16
CA VAL A 15 -2.61 24.41 3.76
C VAL A 15 -1.40 23.49 3.97
N ASP A 16 -0.39 23.65 3.12
CA ASP A 16 0.91 22.96 3.22
C ASP A 16 0.88 21.42 3.20
N SER A 17 -0.24 20.80 2.81
CA SER A 17 -0.30 19.36 2.58
C SER A 17 0.41 19.00 1.26
N LEU A 18 1.23 17.95 1.31
CA LEU A 18 1.75 17.31 0.11
C LEU A 18 0.63 16.59 -0.62
N VAL A 19 0.69 16.62 -1.94
CA VAL A 19 -0.18 15.78 -2.78
C VAL A 19 0.65 15.12 -3.86
N THR A 20 0.31 13.90 -4.23
CA THR A 20 0.82 13.31 -5.46
C THR A 20 -0.06 13.75 -6.64
N PRO A 21 0.46 14.48 -7.65
CA PRO A 21 -0.35 15.05 -8.74
C PRO A 21 -0.71 14.00 -9.80
N LEU A 22 -1.55 13.04 -9.40
CA LEU A 22 -1.97 11.90 -10.22
C LEU A 22 -3.24 12.14 -11.05
N GLY A 23 -3.88 13.31 -10.90
CA GLY A 23 -5.19 13.59 -11.50
C GLY A 23 -6.35 13.17 -10.59
N GLY A 24 -7.53 12.91 -11.17
CA GLY A 24 -8.71 12.45 -10.43
C GLY A 24 -8.64 10.96 -10.04
N THR A 25 -8.17 10.14 -10.97
CA THR A 25 -7.82 8.74 -10.77
C THR A 25 -6.48 8.45 -11.46
N ALA A 26 -5.76 7.45 -10.99
CA ALA A 26 -4.54 6.97 -11.63
C ALA A 26 -4.47 5.45 -11.64
N THR A 27 -3.80 4.92 -12.65
CA THR A 27 -3.66 3.49 -12.85
C THR A 27 -2.64 2.89 -11.86
N LEU A 28 -3.07 1.89 -11.10
CA LEU A 28 -2.24 1.15 -10.15
C LEU A 28 -1.26 0.25 -10.93
N THR A 29 -0.03 0.74 -11.10
CA THR A 29 1.06 0.09 -11.82
C THR A 29 2.33 0.10 -10.96
N HIS A 30 3.43 -0.49 -11.44
CA HIS A 30 4.70 -0.52 -10.71
C HIS A 30 5.32 0.88 -10.49
N SER A 31 4.84 1.94 -11.16
CA SER A 31 5.28 3.32 -10.90
C SER A 31 4.37 4.07 -9.91
N HIS A 32 3.30 3.43 -9.45
CA HIS A 32 2.30 4.07 -8.61
C HIS A 32 2.77 4.09 -7.14
N PRO A 33 2.58 5.19 -6.39
CA PRO A 33 3.01 5.30 -4.99
C PRO A 33 2.53 4.14 -4.11
N ALA A 34 1.26 3.74 -4.23
CA ALA A 34 0.69 2.63 -3.49
C ALA A 34 1.32 1.24 -3.75
N PHE A 35 2.23 1.08 -4.72
CA PHE A 35 2.81 -0.22 -5.05
C PHE A 35 3.66 -0.79 -3.89
N GLY A 36 3.31 -2.00 -3.43
CA GLY A 36 3.89 -2.71 -2.28
C GLY A 36 5.28 -3.31 -2.50
N GLY A 37 6.17 -2.56 -3.15
CA GLY A 37 7.54 -2.98 -3.42
C GLY A 37 8.36 -1.86 -4.05
N LEU A 38 9.44 -2.23 -4.74
CA LEU A 38 10.27 -1.28 -5.47
C LEU A 38 9.51 -0.68 -6.66
N MET A 39 9.32 0.64 -6.65
CA MET A 39 8.72 1.34 -7.78
C MET A 39 9.64 1.35 -9.01
N ARG A 40 9.04 1.21 -10.19
CA ARG A 40 9.74 1.19 -11.48
C ARG A 40 9.00 2.02 -12.52
N GLY A 41 9.76 2.64 -13.42
CA GLY A 41 9.20 3.47 -14.50
C GLY A 41 9.19 4.95 -14.16
N LYS A 42 8.22 5.69 -14.69
CA LYS A 42 8.08 7.14 -14.47
C LYS A 42 7.34 7.38 -13.16
N ILE A 43 8.08 7.53 -12.08
CA ILE A 43 7.57 7.89 -10.76
C ILE A 43 7.15 9.36 -10.77
N VAL A 44 6.02 9.67 -10.14
CA VAL A 44 5.49 11.03 -10.01
C VAL A 44 5.90 11.58 -8.64
N ASP A 45 6.64 12.68 -8.64
CA ASP A 45 7.08 13.32 -7.40
C ASP A 45 5.92 14.07 -6.71
N PRO A 46 5.78 13.94 -5.38
CA PRO A 46 4.85 14.74 -4.60
C PRO A 46 5.14 16.25 -4.69
N VAL A 47 4.10 17.07 -4.56
CA VAL A 47 4.21 18.53 -4.60
C VAL A 47 3.41 19.18 -3.48
N VAL A 48 3.93 20.27 -2.91
CA VAL A 48 3.14 21.12 -2.00
C VAL A 48 2.26 22.04 -2.84
N LEU A 49 0.95 22.03 -2.56
CA LEU A 49 0.02 22.91 -3.25
C LEU A 49 0.13 24.35 -2.71
N THR A 50 0.67 25.25 -3.53
CA THR A 50 0.63 26.69 -3.25
C THR A 50 -0.49 27.38 -4.03
N GLU A 51 -0.98 28.55 -3.59
CA GLU A 51 -1.96 29.36 -4.35
C GLU A 51 -1.56 29.61 -5.81
N HIS A 52 -0.25 29.60 -6.10
CA HIS A 52 0.30 29.79 -7.43
C HIS A 52 0.08 28.56 -8.35
N ASN A 53 -0.04 27.36 -7.78
CA ASN A 53 -0.33 26.11 -8.50
C ASN A 53 -1.82 25.99 -8.86
N GLY A 54 -2.73 26.58 -8.06
CA GLY A 54 -4.17 26.60 -8.35
C GLY A 54 -4.54 27.34 -9.65
N LYS A 55 -3.73 28.30 -10.10
CA LYS A 55 -3.91 28.99 -11.40
C LYS A 55 -3.29 28.23 -12.58
N ALA A 56 -2.27 27.40 -12.34
CA ALA A 56 -1.68 26.53 -13.37
C ALA A 56 -2.53 25.27 -13.61
N ALA A 57 -3.19 24.76 -12.56
CA ALA A 57 -4.20 23.72 -12.62
C ALA A 57 -5.32 24.02 -13.63
N ALA A 58 -5.72 25.27 -13.79
CA ALA A 58 -6.77 25.65 -14.76
C ALA A 58 -6.34 25.55 -16.24
N ARG A 59 -5.06 25.27 -16.55
CA ARG A 59 -4.53 25.26 -17.94
C ARG A 59 -3.89 23.94 -18.38
N ASN A 60 -3.63 23.01 -17.46
CA ASN A 60 -3.08 21.69 -17.75
C ASN A 60 -4.10 20.61 -17.40
N LEU A 61 -4.25 19.61 -18.27
CA LEU A 61 -5.12 18.44 -18.05
C LEU A 61 -4.68 17.59 -16.83
N GLU A 62 -3.47 17.81 -16.32
CA GLU A 62 -2.91 17.26 -15.08
C GLU A 62 -2.85 18.34 -13.99
N ALA A 63 -4.02 18.88 -13.63
CA ALA A 63 -4.13 19.80 -12.50
C ALA A 63 -3.80 19.08 -11.19
N ALA A 64 -2.87 19.61 -10.40
CA ALA A 64 -2.67 19.16 -9.03
C ALA A 64 -3.90 19.56 -8.20
N LEU A 65 -4.85 18.63 -8.07
CA LEU A 65 -5.99 18.74 -7.16
C LEU A 65 -5.50 18.58 -5.72
N SER A 66 -6.08 19.32 -4.78
CA SER A 66 -5.97 18.93 -3.38
C SER A 66 -6.62 17.58 -3.17
N ASP A 67 -6.17 16.83 -2.16
CA ASP A 67 -6.74 15.52 -1.89
C ASP A 67 -8.23 15.61 -1.52
N ILE A 68 -8.65 16.68 -0.83
CA ILE A 68 -10.06 16.98 -0.59
C ILE A 68 -10.81 17.16 -1.92
N ALA A 69 -10.30 18.00 -2.82
CA ALA A 69 -10.95 18.22 -4.12
C ALA A 69 -11.00 16.94 -4.97
N ARG A 70 -10.00 16.06 -4.83
CA ARG A 70 -9.98 14.74 -5.49
C ARG A 70 -11.09 13.84 -4.94
N LEU A 71 -11.27 13.79 -3.61
CA LEU A 71 -12.38 13.06 -2.99
C LEU A 71 -13.74 13.63 -3.39
N GLU A 72 -13.92 14.95 -3.35
CA GLU A 72 -15.18 15.61 -3.75
C GLU A 72 -15.51 15.38 -5.22
N ALA A 73 -14.51 15.43 -6.11
CA ALA A 73 -14.68 15.14 -7.52
C ALA A 73 -15.10 13.69 -7.76
N HIS A 74 -14.54 12.74 -6.99
CA HIS A 74 -14.91 11.33 -7.08
C HIS A 74 -16.32 11.05 -6.56
N PHE A 75 -16.64 11.50 -5.33
CA PHE A 75 -17.94 11.23 -4.71
C PHE A 75 -19.07 12.13 -5.24
N GLY A 76 -18.75 13.21 -5.94
CA GLY A 76 -19.72 14.17 -6.47
C GLY A 76 -20.43 14.98 -5.38
N VAL A 77 -19.93 14.97 -4.14
CA VAL A 77 -20.47 15.71 -3.00
C VAL A 77 -19.35 16.35 -2.19
N PRO A 78 -19.57 17.52 -1.56
CA PRO A 78 -18.58 18.15 -0.70
C PRO A 78 -18.22 17.28 0.52
N MET A 79 -16.96 17.33 0.92
CA MET A 79 -16.52 16.72 2.19
C MET A 79 -17.02 17.55 3.36
N GLU A 80 -17.50 16.88 4.41
CA GLU A 80 -17.79 17.53 5.69
C GLU A 80 -16.47 17.84 6.41
N CYS A 81 -16.27 19.10 6.79
CA CYS A 81 -15.03 19.57 7.43
C CYS A 81 -15.27 20.30 8.74
N ASN A 82 -16.52 20.43 9.19
CA ASN A 82 -16.81 21.01 10.49
C ASN A 82 -16.53 19.98 11.59
N PHE A 83 -15.64 20.33 12.51
CA PHE A 83 -15.24 19.48 13.63
C PHE A 83 -16.44 18.97 14.45
N ASN A 84 -17.39 19.85 14.78
CA ASN A 84 -18.54 19.45 15.60
C ASN A 84 -19.47 18.49 14.84
N VAL A 85 -19.67 18.70 13.55
CA VAL A 85 -20.51 17.81 12.72
C VAL A 85 -19.87 16.43 12.61
N LEU A 86 -18.57 16.36 12.29
CA LEU A 86 -17.84 15.09 12.21
C LEU A 86 -17.87 14.35 13.55
N LYS A 87 -17.60 15.06 14.65
CA LYS A 87 -17.65 14.48 16.00
C LYS A 87 -19.03 13.95 16.37
N ASP A 88 -20.09 14.73 16.14
CA ASP A 88 -21.43 14.39 16.62
C ASP A 88 -22.15 13.37 15.72
N SER A 89 -21.84 13.35 14.42
CA SER A 89 -22.57 12.55 13.44
C SER A 89 -21.75 11.42 12.79
N TYR A 90 -20.42 11.53 12.79
CA TYR A 90 -19.52 10.63 12.06
C TYR A 90 -18.29 10.23 12.90
N SER A 91 -18.43 10.08 14.22
CA SER A 91 -17.34 9.69 15.12
C SER A 91 -16.99 8.21 15.09
N THR A 92 -17.78 7.37 14.42
CA THR A 92 -17.44 5.96 14.21
C THR A 92 -18.15 5.42 12.97
N ALA A 93 -17.51 4.46 12.30
CA ALA A 93 -18.17 3.62 11.31
C ALA A 93 -17.43 2.28 11.16
N THR A 94 -18.15 1.26 10.70
CA THR A 94 -17.63 -0.07 10.39
C THR A 94 -18.16 -0.49 9.03
N CYS A 95 -17.34 -1.14 8.21
CA CYS A 95 -17.77 -1.67 6.93
C CYS A 95 -18.86 -2.73 7.11
N ASP A 96 -19.94 -2.65 6.32
CA ASP A 96 -21.01 -3.65 6.31
C ASP A 96 -20.47 -5.04 5.93
N VAL A 97 -19.55 -5.08 4.96
CA VAL A 97 -18.82 -6.28 4.55
C VAL A 97 -17.35 -6.04 4.90
N LEU A 98 -16.82 -6.85 5.82
CA LEU A 98 -15.42 -6.75 6.22
C LEU A 98 -14.51 -7.22 5.07
N PRO A 99 -13.47 -6.46 4.70
CA PRO A 99 -12.44 -6.94 3.80
C PRO A 99 -11.80 -8.22 4.34
N TRP A 100 -11.72 -9.26 3.51
CA TRP A 100 -11.21 -10.56 3.95
C TRP A 100 -9.69 -10.58 4.12
N SER A 101 -9.20 -11.38 5.06
CA SER A 101 -7.77 -11.59 5.25
C SER A 101 -7.20 -12.55 4.20
N GLY A 102 -6.01 -12.24 3.69
CA GLY A 102 -5.23 -13.01 2.73
C GLY A 102 -3.75 -12.65 2.87
N ASP A 103 -2.88 -13.14 1.99
CA ASP A 103 -1.45 -12.83 2.06
C ASP A 103 -1.05 -11.74 1.06
N TYR A 104 0.07 -11.06 1.33
CA TYR A 104 0.71 -10.14 0.40
C TYR A 104 1.57 -10.86 -0.66
N TRP A 105 1.66 -12.19 -0.60
CA TRP A 105 2.37 -13.05 -1.56
C TRP A 105 3.79 -12.57 -1.86
N ALA A 106 4.63 -12.63 -0.84
CA ALA A 106 5.97 -12.08 -0.84
C ALA A 106 6.79 -12.44 -2.09
N THR A 107 7.42 -11.43 -2.68
CA THR A 107 8.24 -11.57 -3.89
C THR A 107 9.41 -12.54 -3.69
N TYR A 108 10.07 -12.50 -2.51
CA TYR A 108 11.17 -13.41 -2.19
C TYR A 108 10.76 -14.89 -2.08
N LYS A 109 9.45 -15.17 -1.89
CA LYS A 109 8.86 -16.52 -1.92
C LYS A 109 8.36 -16.93 -3.30
N ASP A 110 8.64 -16.12 -4.32
CA ASP A 110 8.19 -16.30 -5.70
C ASP A 110 6.68 -16.04 -5.92
N GLY A 111 6.09 -15.16 -5.11
CA GLY A 111 4.69 -14.74 -5.25
C GLY A 111 3.71 -15.91 -5.09
N ILE A 112 2.69 -15.98 -5.94
CA ILE A 112 1.68 -17.05 -5.91
C ILE A 112 2.18 -18.40 -6.48
N ASN A 113 3.48 -18.53 -6.78
CA ASN A 113 4.12 -19.83 -6.98
C ASN A 113 4.46 -20.53 -5.65
N ALA A 114 4.39 -19.81 -4.53
CA ALA A 114 4.63 -20.38 -3.22
C ALA A 114 3.63 -21.50 -2.90
N VAL A 115 4.15 -22.63 -2.40
CA VAL A 115 3.32 -23.74 -1.92
C VAL A 115 2.92 -23.46 -0.49
N TRP A 116 1.67 -23.06 -0.27
CA TRP A 116 1.14 -22.72 1.04
C TRP A 116 0.65 -23.94 1.84
N LYS A 117 0.27 -25.03 1.14
CA LYS A 117 -0.24 -26.27 1.74
C LYS A 117 0.61 -27.48 1.36
N ASP A 118 1.10 -28.19 2.38
CA ASP A 118 1.97 -29.35 2.19
C ASP A 118 1.30 -30.48 1.38
N GLY A 119 2.02 -30.98 0.38
CA GLY A 119 1.57 -32.08 -0.47
C GLY A 119 0.67 -31.66 -1.63
N GLU A 120 0.36 -30.36 -1.77
CA GLU A 120 -0.44 -29.82 -2.86
C GLU A 120 0.36 -28.94 -3.81
N PRO A 121 -0.09 -28.78 -5.08
CA PRO A 121 0.48 -27.79 -6.01
C PRO A 121 0.23 -26.36 -5.53
N SER A 122 1.07 -25.42 -5.98
CA SER A 122 0.87 -23.97 -5.77
C SER A 122 -0.42 -23.47 -6.44
N PRO A 123 -0.96 -22.30 -6.01
CA PRO A 123 -2.13 -21.69 -6.66
C PRO A 123 -1.96 -21.54 -8.18
N THR A 124 -0.76 -21.15 -8.62
CA THR A 124 -0.41 -21.03 -10.04
C THR A 124 -0.47 -22.37 -10.78
N GLU A 125 0.06 -23.43 -10.20
CA GLU A 125 0.02 -24.77 -10.81
C GLU A 125 -1.41 -25.33 -10.88
N LYS A 126 -2.21 -25.07 -9.85
CA LYS A 126 -3.64 -25.43 -9.83
C LYS A 126 -4.39 -24.73 -10.95
N TYR A 127 -4.24 -23.41 -11.10
CA TYR A 127 -4.85 -22.65 -12.18
C TYR A 127 -4.40 -23.16 -13.55
N ALA A 128 -3.09 -23.32 -13.76
CA ALA A 128 -2.60 -23.83 -15.04
C ALA A 128 -3.19 -25.20 -15.39
N THR A 129 -3.25 -26.11 -14.42
CA THR A 129 -3.77 -27.47 -14.63
C THR A 129 -5.27 -27.45 -14.94
N ALA A 130 -6.05 -26.70 -14.17
CA ALA A 130 -7.51 -26.63 -14.33
C ALA A 130 -7.92 -26.01 -15.66
N PHE A 131 -7.18 -25.01 -16.15
CA PHE A 131 -7.51 -24.26 -17.37
C PHE A 131 -6.67 -24.67 -18.58
N GLY A 132 -5.92 -25.78 -18.49
CA GLY A 132 -5.20 -26.37 -19.63
C GLY A 132 -3.99 -25.54 -20.11
N LEU A 133 -3.42 -24.72 -19.23
CA LEU A 133 -2.20 -23.94 -19.48
C LEU A 133 -0.95 -24.75 -19.13
N ASN A 134 0.20 -24.31 -19.65
CA ASN A 134 1.48 -24.91 -19.28
C ASN A 134 1.98 -24.37 -17.93
N ALA A 135 1.94 -25.21 -16.89
CA ALA A 135 2.32 -24.80 -15.54
C ALA A 135 3.74 -24.24 -15.43
N VAL A 136 4.72 -24.81 -16.14
CA VAL A 136 6.11 -24.31 -16.13
C VAL A 136 6.21 -22.88 -16.69
N SER A 137 5.53 -22.64 -17.81
CA SER A 137 5.51 -21.33 -18.46
C SER A 137 4.76 -20.30 -17.62
N LEU A 138 3.62 -20.68 -17.02
CA LEU A 138 2.85 -19.77 -16.17
C LEU A 138 3.63 -19.41 -14.89
N LYS A 139 4.24 -20.39 -14.21
CA LYS A 139 5.11 -20.11 -13.04
C LYS A 139 6.25 -19.15 -13.39
N ALA A 140 6.88 -19.31 -14.57
CA ALA A 140 7.91 -18.40 -15.02
C ALA A 140 7.38 -16.98 -15.28
N ALA A 141 6.19 -16.86 -15.89
CA ALA A 141 5.53 -15.58 -16.12
C ALA A 141 5.14 -14.88 -14.81
N ILE A 142 4.56 -15.61 -13.85
CA ILE A 142 4.28 -15.09 -12.50
C ILE A 142 5.57 -14.62 -11.81
N SER A 143 6.63 -15.43 -11.86
CA SER A 143 7.90 -15.07 -11.26
C SER A 143 8.49 -13.78 -11.85
N LEU A 144 8.36 -13.59 -13.16
CA LEU A 144 8.78 -12.35 -13.85
C LEU A 144 7.90 -11.14 -13.50
N SER A 145 6.62 -11.36 -13.21
CA SER A 145 5.67 -10.31 -12.86
C SER A 145 5.87 -9.85 -11.41
N THR A 146 5.77 -10.77 -10.45
CA THR A 146 5.61 -10.48 -9.01
C THR A 146 6.52 -11.31 -8.11
N GLY A 147 7.21 -12.32 -8.65
CA GLY A 147 8.06 -13.24 -7.89
C GLY A 147 9.57 -12.94 -8.02
N VAL A 148 10.40 -13.96 -7.80
CA VAL A 148 11.86 -13.82 -7.69
C VAL A 148 12.50 -13.23 -8.95
N LEU A 149 12.05 -13.64 -10.15
CA LEU A 149 12.62 -13.12 -11.40
C LEU A 149 12.26 -11.66 -11.66
N SER A 150 11.20 -11.14 -11.04
CA SER A 150 10.86 -9.73 -11.16
C SER A 150 12.01 -8.86 -10.63
N GLU A 151 12.80 -9.34 -9.65
CA GLU A 151 13.92 -8.62 -9.03
C GLU A 151 15.28 -8.85 -9.72
N SER A 152 15.28 -9.52 -10.88
CA SER A 152 16.50 -9.85 -11.65
C SER A 152 17.09 -8.69 -12.47
N TYR A 153 17.06 -7.46 -11.97
CA TYR A 153 17.59 -6.28 -12.67
C TYR A 153 19.08 -6.01 -12.36
N SER A 154 19.67 -5.13 -13.15
CA SER A 154 21.09 -4.77 -13.01
C SER A 154 21.35 -4.12 -11.65
N GLY A 155 22.21 -4.75 -10.84
CA GLY A 155 22.62 -4.24 -9.54
C GLY A 155 22.06 -5.02 -8.36
N THR A 156 21.04 -5.86 -8.55
CA THR A 156 20.53 -6.73 -7.48
C THR A 156 21.58 -7.79 -7.13
N PRO A 157 21.99 -7.90 -5.86
CA PRO A 157 22.92 -8.94 -5.43
C PRO A 157 22.33 -10.34 -5.65
N THR A 158 23.12 -11.22 -6.28
CA THR A 158 22.78 -12.63 -6.40
C THR A 158 23.15 -13.37 -5.11
N CYS A 159 22.40 -14.41 -4.76
CA CYS A 159 22.62 -15.17 -3.54
C CYS A 159 22.39 -16.67 -3.75
N THR A 160 22.91 -17.46 -2.81
CA THR A 160 22.66 -18.90 -2.65
C THR A 160 22.14 -19.26 -1.27
N THR A 161 22.39 -18.40 -0.28
CA THR A 161 21.86 -18.51 1.09
C THR A 161 21.56 -17.13 1.66
N ASP A 162 20.75 -17.05 2.71
CA ASP A 162 20.37 -15.79 3.35
C ASP A 162 21.59 -14.98 3.85
N SER A 163 22.67 -15.65 4.24
CA SER A 163 23.92 -15.01 4.66
C SER A 163 24.56 -14.12 3.59
N ASP A 164 24.28 -14.39 2.31
CA ASP A 164 24.80 -13.57 1.21
C ASP A 164 24.13 -12.18 1.20
N CYS A 165 22.97 -12.03 1.85
CA CYS A 165 22.17 -10.81 1.88
C CYS A 165 22.34 -10.00 3.18
N GLU A 166 22.87 -10.59 4.25
CA GLU A 166 23.00 -9.95 5.57
C GLU A 166 23.72 -8.59 5.53
N SER A 167 24.71 -8.44 4.65
CA SER A 167 25.50 -7.20 4.53
C SER A 167 24.73 -6.00 3.98
N LEU A 168 23.54 -6.21 3.41
CA LEU A 168 22.69 -5.14 2.89
C LEU A 168 22.01 -4.36 4.00
N GLY A 169 21.71 -5.01 5.14
CA GLY A 169 21.10 -4.36 6.30
C GLY A 169 19.69 -3.83 6.08
N ASP A 170 19.01 -4.27 5.01
CA ASP A 170 17.67 -3.82 4.58
C ASP A 170 16.58 -4.88 4.80
N GLY A 171 16.90 -5.97 5.52
CA GLY A 171 15.98 -7.08 5.75
C GLY A 171 15.85 -8.06 4.58
N SER A 172 16.69 -7.95 3.55
CA SER A 172 16.68 -8.89 2.41
C SER A 172 16.98 -10.33 2.81
N LEU A 173 16.23 -11.26 2.22
CA LEU A 173 16.52 -12.71 2.25
C LEU A 173 16.79 -13.24 0.85
N CYS A 174 17.36 -14.45 0.76
CA CYS A 174 17.70 -15.03 -0.52
C CYS A 174 16.47 -15.68 -1.17
N GLY A 175 15.86 -14.97 -2.13
CA GLY A 175 14.74 -15.48 -2.92
C GLY A 175 15.23 -16.44 -4.00
N ILE A 176 14.89 -17.73 -3.88
CA ILE A 176 15.29 -18.78 -4.82
C ILE A 176 14.04 -19.54 -5.26
N ARG A 177 13.86 -19.69 -6.57
CA ARG A 177 12.73 -20.41 -7.16
C ARG A 177 12.86 -21.91 -6.96
N ASP A 178 11.72 -22.58 -6.95
CA ASP A 178 11.70 -24.05 -6.90
C ASP A 178 12.42 -24.64 -8.12
N GLY A 179 13.43 -25.46 -7.86
CA GLY A 179 14.29 -26.08 -8.88
C GLY A 179 15.59 -25.31 -9.20
N ASP A 180 15.72 -24.04 -8.78
CA ASP A 180 16.93 -23.24 -8.99
C ASP A 180 17.91 -23.39 -7.81
N SER A 181 19.21 -23.13 -8.05
CA SER A 181 20.27 -23.25 -7.03
C SER A 181 20.79 -21.90 -6.51
N SER A 182 20.32 -20.80 -7.09
CA SER A 182 20.72 -19.44 -6.77
C SER A 182 19.59 -18.50 -7.15
N GLY A 183 19.56 -17.32 -6.55
CA GLY A 183 18.57 -16.29 -6.84
C GLY A 183 19.08 -14.91 -6.47
N TYR A 184 18.23 -14.10 -5.86
CA TYR A 184 18.50 -12.69 -5.60
C TYR A 184 18.19 -12.31 -4.15
N CYS A 185 18.95 -11.37 -3.60
CA CYS A 185 18.62 -10.76 -2.31
C CYS A 185 17.44 -9.82 -2.51
N ILE A 186 16.31 -10.13 -1.86
CA ILE A 186 15.04 -9.42 -2.04
C ILE A 186 14.53 -8.99 -0.66
N PRO A 187 14.21 -7.70 -0.46
CA PRO A 187 13.55 -7.23 0.77
C PRO A 187 12.27 -8.01 1.03
N THR A 188 12.11 -8.51 2.26
CA THR A 188 11.01 -9.42 2.60
C THR A 188 9.63 -8.78 2.57
N TRP A 189 9.56 -7.46 2.62
CA TRP A 189 8.33 -6.69 2.56
C TRP A 189 7.79 -6.53 1.12
N HIS A 190 8.60 -6.76 0.08
CA HIS A 190 8.13 -6.70 -1.30
C HIS A 190 7.06 -7.77 -1.55
N GLY A 191 5.95 -7.36 -2.15
CA GLY A 191 4.89 -8.24 -2.61
C GLY A 191 3.75 -7.47 -3.28
N ILE A 192 2.55 -8.03 -3.21
CA ILE A 192 1.34 -7.50 -3.83
C ILE A 192 0.27 -7.12 -2.79
N CYS A 193 0.68 -6.56 -1.65
CA CYS A 193 -0.25 -6.09 -0.61
C CYS A 193 -1.27 -5.09 -1.17
N HIS A 194 -0.86 -4.22 -2.10
CA HIS A 194 -1.77 -3.28 -2.80
C HIS A 194 -2.89 -4.00 -3.53
N ALA A 195 -2.57 -5.09 -4.23
CA ALA A 195 -3.52 -5.83 -5.02
C ALA A 195 -4.44 -6.71 -4.15
N TRP A 196 -3.87 -7.34 -3.11
CA TRP A 196 -4.67 -8.06 -2.13
C TRP A 196 -5.66 -7.13 -1.41
N ALA A 197 -5.21 -5.98 -0.90
CA ALA A 197 -6.08 -5.04 -0.20
C ALA A 197 -7.24 -4.56 -1.10
N ALA A 198 -6.96 -4.27 -2.38
CA ALA A 198 -7.97 -3.92 -3.37
C ALA A 198 -8.98 -5.06 -3.62
N ALA A 199 -8.49 -6.29 -3.83
CA ALA A 199 -9.33 -7.46 -4.03
C ALA A 199 -10.19 -7.77 -2.78
N ALA A 200 -9.63 -7.59 -1.58
CA ALA A 200 -10.29 -7.84 -0.31
C ALA A 200 -11.51 -6.94 -0.08
N MET A 201 -11.45 -5.70 -0.55
CA MET A 201 -12.56 -4.75 -0.46
C MET A 201 -13.70 -5.05 -1.43
N PHE A 202 -13.39 -5.53 -2.64
CA PHE A 202 -14.36 -5.66 -3.72
C PHE A 202 -14.93 -7.06 -3.91
N GLU A 203 -14.11 -8.09 -3.66
CA GLU A 203 -14.48 -9.46 -3.96
C GLU A 203 -15.08 -10.17 -2.76
N SER A 204 -16.09 -11.01 -3.04
CA SER A 204 -16.66 -11.88 -2.01
C SER A 204 -15.60 -12.88 -1.55
N GLU A 205 -15.44 -13.01 -0.23
CA GLU A 205 -14.51 -14.00 0.33
C GLU A 205 -14.93 -15.42 -0.09
N PRO A 206 -14.04 -16.23 -0.71
CA PRO A 206 -14.33 -17.63 -0.98
C PRO A 206 -14.73 -18.39 0.29
N LYS A 207 -15.86 -19.12 0.24
CA LYS A 207 -16.45 -19.75 1.44
C LYS A 207 -16.07 -21.22 1.62
N CYS A 208 -15.81 -21.92 0.54
CA CYS A 208 -15.49 -23.34 0.54
C CYS A 208 -14.68 -23.76 -0.68
N ASP A 209 -14.17 -24.97 -0.63
CA ASP A 209 -13.39 -25.57 -1.71
C ASP A 209 -14.23 -25.74 -2.99
N VAL A 210 -13.59 -25.52 -4.14
CA VAL A 210 -14.20 -25.69 -5.46
C VAL A 210 -13.42 -26.73 -6.26
N GLU A 211 -14.11 -27.74 -6.79
CA GLU A 211 -13.52 -28.63 -7.77
C GLU A 211 -13.77 -28.12 -9.19
N LYS A 212 -12.70 -27.85 -9.93
CA LYS A 212 -12.74 -27.47 -11.35
C LYS A 212 -11.78 -28.36 -12.12
N ASN A 213 -12.31 -29.11 -13.09
CA ASN A 213 -11.51 -29.97 -13.98
C ASN A 213 -10.55 -30.94 -13.23
N ASN A 214 -11.04 -31.55 -12.15
CA ASN A 214 -10.29 -32.45 -11.22
C ASN A 214 -9.16 -31.76 -10.43
N VAL A 215 -9.20 -30.44 -10.30
CA VAL A 215 -8.34 -29.67 -9.39
C VAL A 215 -9.20 -29.07 -8.30
N THR A 216 -8.82 -29.29 -7.04
CA THR A 216 -9.45 -28.66 -5.88
C THR A 216 -8.76 -27.33 -5.58
N PHE A 217 -9.54 -26.25 -5.62
CA PHE A 217 -9.14 -24.91 -5.21
C PHE A 217 -9.68 -24.65 -3.80
N HIS A 218 -8.77 -24.35 -2.87
CA HIS A 218 -9.11 -23.89 -1.53
C HIS A 218 -9.36 -22.37 -1.52
N SER A 219 -9.83 -21.85 -0.39
CA SER A 219 -10.05 -20.40 -0.21
C SER A 219 -8.74 -19.63 -0.44
N VAL A 220 -7.63 -20.09 0.13
CA VAL A 220 -6.31 -19.47 -0.04
C VAL A 220 -5.87 -19.47 -1.51
N ASP A 221 -6.15 -20.53 -2.28
CA ASP A 221 -5.79 -20.58 -3.71
C ASP A 221 -6.55 -19.52 -4.51
N MET A 222 -7.86 -19.39 -4.28
CA MET A 222 -8.70 -18.40 -4.96
C MET A 222 -8.31 -16.97 -4.55
N LYS A 223 -8.03 -16.73 -3.27
CA LYS A 223 -7.51 -15.46 -2.76
C LYS A 223 -6.15 -15.10 -3.39
N ALA A 224 -5.26 -16.08 -3.56
CA ALA A 224 -3.98 -15.88 -4.24
C ALA A 224 -4.15 -15.40 -5.68
N LEU A 225 -4.96 -16.14 -6.44
CA LEU A 225 -5.17 -15.89 -7.86
C LEU A 225 -5.84 -14.54 -8.11
N ILE A 226 -6.82 -14.17 -7.29
CA ILE A 226 -7.52 -12.89 -7.46
C ILE A 226 -6.63 -11.71 -7.05
N SER A 227 -5.82 -11.83 -5.99
CA SER A 227 -4.81 -10.82 -5.67
C SER A 227 -3.80 -10.64 -6.81
N GLN A 228 -3.31 -11.74 -7.39
CA GLN A 228 -2.40 -11.67 -8.55
C GLN A 228 -3.06 -11.04 -9.79
N LEU A 229 -4.37 -11.24 -9.97
CA LEU A 229 -5.12 -10.60 -11.05
C LEU A 229 -5.22 -9.09 -10.83
N TYR A 230 -5.54 -8.63 -9.62
CA TYR A 230 -5.64 -7.21 -9.31
C TYR A 230 -4.32 -6.45 -9.51
N ASP A 231 -3.18 -7.11 -9.30
CA ASP A 231 -1.86 -6.57 -9.62
C ASP A 231 -1.67 -6.37 -11.13
N GLY A 232 -2.00 -7.39 -11.94
CA GLY A 232 -1.84 -7.36 -13.39
C GLY A 232 -2.96 -6.64 -14.15
N ALA A 233 -4.07 -6.29 -13.50
CA ALA A 233 -5.24 -5.69 -14.14
C ALA A 233 -5.10 -4.20 -14.42
N ALA A 234 -4.13 -3.52 -13.77
CA ALA A 234 -3.91 -2.08 -13.90
C ALA A 234 -5.21 -1.28 -13.67
N ILE A 235 -5.86 -1.51 -12.52
CA ILE A 235 -7.08 -0.80 -12.13
C ILE A 235 -6.81 0.67 -11.84
N ASP A 236 -7.78 1.54 -12.11
CA ASP A 236 -7.72 2.94 -11.71
C ASP A 236 -8.11 3.11 -10.24
N VAL A 237 -7.36 3.95 -9.52
CA VAL A 237 -7.52 4.23 -8.09
C VAL A 237 -7.65 5.72 -7.83
N VAL A 238 -8.35 6.07 -6.76
CA VAL A 238 -8.28 7.40 -6.14
C VAL A 238 -7.21 7.33 -5.06
N PHE A 239 -6.12 8.05 -5.25
CA PHE A 239 -4.99 8.10 -4.33
C PHE A 239 -4.91 9.46 -3.66
N THR A 240 -4.58 9.53 -2.37
CA THR A 240 -4.45 10.76 -1.58
C THR A 240 -3.25 10.65 -0.65
N GLY A 241 -2.56 11.76 -0.44
CA GLY A 241 -1.25 11.81 0.21
C GLY A 241 -0.08 11.62 -0.74
N ALA A 242 1.06 11.26 -0.17
CA ALA A 242 2.35 11.10 -0.78
C ALA A 242 3.03 9.84 -0.24
N ARG A 243 3.89 9.22 -1.05
CA ARG A 243 4.76 8.14 -0.57
C ARG A 243 6.11 8.70 -0.18
N PHE A 244 6.59 8.37 1.02
CA PHE A 244 7.98 8.55 1.39
C PHE A 244 8.88 7.55 0.65
N ASN A 245 9.89 8.08 -0.05
CA ASN A 245 10.86 7.28 -0.82
C ASN A 245 12.30 7.48 -0.33
N GLY A 246 12.48 8.21 0.76
CA GLY A 246 13.79 8.51 1.33
C GLY A 246 14.32 7.37 2.20
N PRO A 247 15.56 7.50 2.71
CA PRO A 247 16.10 6.57 3.68
C PRO A 247 15.46 6.78 5.06
N ASP A 248 15.22 5.69 5.79
CA ASP A 248 14.67 5.76 7.15
C ASP A 248 15.66 6.31 8.17
N SER A 249 16.97 6.17 7.88
CA SER A 249 18.07 6.51 8.79
C SER A 249 19.22 7.22 8.05
N PRO A 250 19.88 8.21 8.69
CA PRO A 250 19.52 8.81 9.99
C PRO A 250 18.21 9.59 9.92
N GLU A 251 17.47 9.64 11.03
CA GLU A 251 16.30 10.52 11.15
C GLU A 251 16.75 11.98 11.12
N GLU A 252 16.10 12.80 10.29
CA GLU A 252 16.29 14.25 10.24
C GLU A 252 15.03 14.93 10.80
N LEU A 253 15.16 15.50 12.01
CA LEU A 253 14.05 16.12 12.74
C LEU A 253 14.23 17.63 12.89
N ASP A 254 13.12 18.36 12.87
CA ASP A 254 13.07 19.79 13.17
C ASP A 254 13.19 20.05 14.69
N GLN A 255 13.15 21.33 15.09
CA GLN A 255 13.28 21.73 16.49
C GLN A 255 12.12 21.24 17.39
N TYR A 256 11.01 20.81 16.80
CA TYR A 256 9.81 20.32 17.48
C TYR A 256 9.71 18.78 17.44
N GLY A 257 10.72 18.10 16.89
CA GLY A 257 10.78 16.64 16.82
C GLY A 257 10.10 16.03 15.60
N ARG A 258 9.58 16.84 14.67
CA ARG A 258 8.92 16.36 13.44
C ARG A 258 9.93 16.08 12.34
N TYR A 259 9.64 15.19 11.41
CA TYR A 259 10.50 14.99 10.25
C TYR A 259 10.65 16.27 9.42
N VAL A 260 11.88 16.54 8.99
CA VAL A 260 12.17 17.67 8.07
C VAL A 260 11.60 17.41 6.68
N ASP A 261 11.54 16.15 6.25
CA ASP A 261 10.92 15.75 4.99
C ASP A 261 9.40 15.74 5.13
N ASP A 262 8.74 16.62 4.40
CA ASP A 262 7.28 16.74 4.35
C ASP A 262 6.62 15.41 3.97
N ALA A 263 7.23 14.60 3.09
CA ALA A 263 6.66 13.33 2.64
C ALA A 263 6.66 12.29 3.76
N ARG A 264 7.51 12.44 4.78
CA ARG A 264 7.50 11.59 5.97
C ARG A 264 6.58 12.11 7.08
N ARG A 265 6.04 13.32 6.91
CA ARG A 265 5.00 13.91 7.78
C ARG A 265 3.59 13.68 7.22
N ASP A 266 3.51 13.32 5.94
CA ASP A 266 2.25 12.96 5.28
C ASP A 266 1.79 11.59 5.78
N ILE A 267 0.51 11.28 5.89
CA ILE A 267 -0.64 12.10 5.52
C ILE A 267 -0.94 13.17 6.58
N ASN A 268 -1.31 14.40 6.17
CA ASN A 268 -1.68 15.44 7.13
C ASN A 268 -2.81 14.99 8.08
N ALA A 269 -2.66 15.19 9.39
CA ALA A 269 -3.60 14.71 10.41
C ALA A 269 -5.04 15.27 10.26
N ALA A 270 -5.20 16.50 9.76
CA ALA A 270 -6.53 17.03 9.44
C ALA A 270 -7.14 16.32 8.25
N PHE A 271 -6.35 16.06 7.21
CA PHE A 271 -6.84 15.32 6.05
C PHE A 271 -7.24 13.91 6.46
N PHE A 272 -6.40 13.23 7.26
CA PHE A 272 -6.72 11.93 7.84
C PHE A 272 -8.09 11.94 8.52
N HIS A 273 -8.31 12.85 9.47
CA HIS A 273 -9.58 12.93 10.20
C HIS A 273 -10.79 13.17 9.29
N ILE A 274 -10.67 14.11 8.35
CA ILE A 274 -11.74 14.43 7.39
C ILE A 274 -12.00 13.23 6.47
N ALA A 275 -10.95 12.63 5.91
CA ALA A 275 -11.04 11.55 4.94
C ALA A 275 -11.68 10.30 5.54
N ILE A 276 -11.23 9.82 6.70
CA ILE A 276 -11.79 8.60 7.31
C ILE A 276 -13.27 8.79 7.68
N ALA A 277 -13.63 9.96 8.23
CA ALA A 277 -15.00 10.24 8.66
C ALA A 277 -15.94 10.40 7.46
N ASN A 278 -15.48 11.00 6.37
CA ASN A 278 -16.29 11.11 5.17
C ASN A 278 -16.36 9.80 4.39
N ILE A 279 -15.24 9.14 4.10
CA ILE A 279 -15.20 7.93 3.26
C ILE A 279 -15.93 6.78 3.96
N LEU A 280 -15.53 6.44 5.20
CA LEU A 280 -16.16 5.32 5.90
C LEU A 280 -17.43 5.74 6.64
N GLY A 281 -17.46 6.92 7.24
CA GLY A 281 -18.63 7.38 8.01
C GLY A 281 -19.79 7.85 7.15
N LYS A 282 -19.54 8.69 6.15
CA LYS A 282 -20.60 9.33 5.36
C LYS A 282 -20.90 8.60 4.06
N GLN A 283 -19.88 8.14 3.34
CA GLN A 283 -20.03 7.39 2.08
C GLN A 283 -20.19 5.88 2.32
N GLN A 284 -19.95 5.39 3.54
CA GLN A 284 -20.06 3.97 3.90
C GLN A 284 -19.20 3.07 3.00
N GLN A 285 -18.03 3.57 2.61
CA GLN A 285 -17.07 2.87 1.77
C GLN A 285 -15.78 2.57 2.54
N SER A 286 -15.23 1.37 2.36
CA SER A 286 -13.88 1.05 2.84
C SER A 286 -12.80 1.77 2.00
N PHE A 287 -11.58 1.82 2.53
CA PHE A 287 -10.41 2.34 1.85
C PHE A 287 -9.16 1.58 2.33
N ILE A 288 -8.04 1.84 1.67
CA ILE A 288 -6.74 1.22 1.93
C ILE A 288 -5.81 2.30 2.45
N ILE A 289 -5.02 1.97 3.46
CA ILE A 289 -3.94 2.83 3.94
C ILE A 289 -2.60 2.12 3.84
N ASP A 290 -1.55 2.90 3.66
CA ASP A 290 -0.23 2.49 4.12
C ASP A 290 -0.18 2.64 5.64
N VAL A 291 0.09 1.55 6.37
CA VAL A 291 0.16 1.58 7.84
C VAL A 291 1.54 1.96 8.36
N SER A 292 2.53 2.11 7.48
CA SER A 292 3.87 2.61 7.79
C SER A 292 4.05 4.04 7.28
N SER A 293 4.91 4.78 7.96
CA SER A 293 5.42 6.12 7.59
C SER A 293 6.90 6.05 7.15
N ASP A 294 7.43 4.84 7.02
CA ASP A 294 8.81 4.57 6.66
C ASP A 294 8.93 4.19 5.18
N SER A 295 10.13 3.80 4.73
CA SER A 295 10.37 3.49 3.32
C SER A 295 9.62 2.24 2.79
N GLN A 296 9.10 1.39 3.68
CA GLN A 296 8.31 0.23 3.32
C GLN A 296 6.85 0.64 3.12
N VAL A 297 6.19 -0.01 2.16
CA VAL A 297 4.77 0.21 1.89
C VAL A 297 3.96 -1.02 2.27
N TRP A 298 3.05 -0.85 3.23
CA TRP A 298 2.17 -1.91 3.74
C TRP A 298 0.71 -1.51 3.59
N ASN A 299 0.11 -1.90 2.46
CA ASN A 299 -1.28 -1.61 2.16
C ASN A 299 -2.24 -2.52 2.93
N GLN A 300 -3.08 -1.95 3.79
CA GLN A 300 -4.07 -2.69 4.57
C GLN A 300 -5.49 -2.16 4.33
N PRO A 301 -6.49 -3.04 4.07
CA PRO A 301 -7.86 -2.60 3.88
C PRO A 301 -8.53 -2.31 5.24
N VAL A 302 -9.10 -1.11 5.37
CA VAL A 302 -9.69 -0.62 6.62
C VAL A 302 -11.08 -1.22 6.85
N GLN A 303 -11.30 -1.71 8.07
CA GLN A 303 -12.58 -2.26 8.52
C GLN A 303 -13.43 -1.21 9.24
N LYS A 304 -12.81 -0.40 10.10
CA LYS A 304 -13.51 0.44 11.08
C LYS A 304 -12.65 1.62 11.53
N PHE A 305 -13.31 2.72 11.91
CA PHE A 305 -12.68 3.75 12.74
C PHE A 305 -13.57 4.15 13.93
N GLU A 306 -12.94 4.63 14.99
CA GLU A 306 -13.59 5.15 16.20
C GLU A 306 -12.81 6.36 16.74
N VAL A 307 -13.46 7.52 16.82
CA VAL A 307 -12.93 8.69 17.52
C VAL A 307 -13.12 8.47 19.01
N LEU A 308 -12.04 8.14 19.72
CA LEU A 308 -12.04 7.86 21.16
C LEU A 308 -12.04 9.15 21.99
N GLU A 309 -11.38 10.18 21.47
CA GLU A 309 -11.29 11.51 22.07
C GLU A 309 -11.38 12.56 20.95
N ALA A 310 -12.11 13.65 21.21
CA ALA A 310 -12.19 14.83 20.34
C ALA A 310 -12.63 16.04 21.18
N GLU A 311 -11.68 16.77 21.73
CA GLU A 311 -11.93 17.87 22.67
C GLU A 311 -11.20 19.15 22.28
N ILE A 312 -11.89 20.28 22.35
CA ILE A 312 -11.25 21.59 22.21
C ILE A 312 -10.45 21.88 23.47
N VAL A 313 -9.17 22.22 23.29
CA VAL A 313 -8.18 22.38 24.37
C VAL A 313 -7.56 23.78 24.37
N ASP A 314 -6.87 24.12 25.47
CA ASP A 314 -6.06 25.33 25.54
C ASP A 314 -4.80 25.17 24.69
N ALA A 315 -4.64 26.07 23.70
CA ALA A 315 -3.56 25.95 22.72
C ALA A 315 -2.16 26.13 23.33
N ALA A 316 -2.03 27.00 24.35
CA ALA A 316 -0.74 27.22 25.02
C ALA A 316 -0.34 26.00 25.86
N ALA A 317 -1.30 25.36 26.53
CA ALA A 317 -1.07 24.14 27.30
C ALA A 317 -0.66 22.97 26.39
N LEU A 318 -1.41 22.71 25.30
CA LEU A 318 -1.05 21.64 24.34
C LEU A 318 0.32 21.91 23.71
N SER A 319 0.56 23.15 23.29
CA SER A 319 1.83 23.53 22.66
C SER A 319 3.02 23.35 23.60
N LEU A 320 2.87 23.66 24.89
CA LEU A 320 3.92 23.46 25.88
C LEU A 320 4.17 21.97 26.14
N GLU A 321 3.10 21.17 26.16
CA GLU A 321 3.16 19.72 26.40
C GLU A 321 3.88 18.98 25.27
N TYR A 322 3.55 19.28 24.01
CA TYR A 322 4.03 18.50 22.86
C TYR A 322 5.20 19.14 22.11
N PHE A 323 5.37 20.46 22.17
CA PHE A 323 6.36 21.18 21.35
C PHE A 323 7.33 22.04 22.16
N ASP A 324 7.27 21.98 23.50
CA ASP A 324 8.12 22.75 24.44
C ASP A 324 8.13 24.28 24.15
N THR A 325 7.00 24.81 23.68
CA THR A 325 6.81 26.25 23.44
C THR A 325 5.43 26.71 23.92
N PRO A 326 5.32 27.88 24.58
CA PRO A 326 4.04 28.38 25.10
C PRO A 326 3.13 28.94 23.99
N THR A 327 3.62 29.06 22.76
CA THR A 327 2.85 29.54 21.61
C THR A 327 2.90 28.48 20.53
N TYR A 328 1.72 28.08 20.05
CA TYR A 328 1.55 27.09 19.00
C TYR A 328 2.28 27.56 17.73
N PRO A 329 3.26 26.80 17.21
CA PRO A 329 4.21 27.34 16.22
C PRO A 329 3.82 27.10 14.75
N PHE A 330 2.77 26.31 14.47
CA PHE A 330 2.55 25.79 13.11
C PHE A 330 1.54 26.58 12.29
N ASN A 331 0.51 27.14 12.93
CA ASN A 331 -0.48 27.94 12.25
C ASN A 331 -0.95 29.12 13.11
N ASP A 332 -0.50 30.32 12.76
CA ASP A 332 -0.86 31.57 13.47
C ASP A 332 -2.33 31.99 13.22
N ALA A 333 -3.00 31.41 12.21
CA ALA A 333 -4.37 31.79 11.83
C ALA A 333 -5.45 31.10 12.65
N ILE A 334 -5.10 30.03 13.39
CA ILE A 334 -6.06 29.21 14.14
C ILE A 334 -6.84 30.03 15.17
N LYS A 335 -8.01 29.50 15.54
CA LYS A 335 -8.85 30.04 16.62
C LYS A 335 -8.99 29.06 17.76
N TYR A 336 -9.04 27.77 17.44
CA TYR A 336 -9.09 26.69 18.42
C TYR A 336 -8.15 25.56 18.02
N LEU A 337 -7.66 24.83 19.01
CA LEU A 337 -7.08 23.50 18.83
C LEU A 337 -8.03 22.46 19.41
N ALA A 338 -8.21 21.35 18.70
CA ALA A 338 -8.88 20.17 19.24
C ALA A 338 -7.90 19.00 19.31
N LYS A 339 -7.70 18.43 20.50
CA LYS A 339 -6.96 17.17 20.66
C LYS A 339 -7.88 16.01 20.31
N CYS A 340 -7.37 15.09 19.50
CA CYS A 340 -8.08 13.91 19.05
C CYS A 340 -7.25 12.66 19.29
N THR A 341 -7.96 11.58 19.64
CA THR A 341 -7.42 10.21 19.61
C THR A 341 -8.37 9.38 18.77
N THR A 342 -7.90 8.78 17.69
CA THR A 342 -8.72 7.95 16.79
C THR A 342 -8.13 6.57 16.62
N ARG A 343 -8.95 5.56 16.90
CA ARG A 343 -8.66 4.18 16.59
C ARG A 343 -9.01 3.89 15.14
N LEU A 344 -8.04 3.40 14.38
CA LEU A 344 -8.28 2.83 13.06
C LEU A 344 -8.04 1.33 13.12
N THR A 345 -8.94 0.56 12.52
CA THR A 345 -8.90 -0.91 12.54
C THR A 345 -8.90 -1.44 11.11
N TRP A 346 -7.98 -2.34 10.80
CA TRP A 346 -7.81 -2.94 9.46
C TRP A 346 -7.65 -4.46 9.54
N THR A 347 -7.72 -5.09 8.36
CA THR A 347 -7.46 -6.52 8.20
C THR A 347 -5.97 -6.77 7.98
N ALA A 348 -5.40 -7.70 8.75
CA ALA A 348 -4.03 -8.19 8.65
C ALA A 348 -3.87 -9.34 7.63
N GLU A 349 -2.62 -9.63 7.27
CA GLU A 349 -2.30 -10.77 6.42
C GLU A 349 -2.56 -12.12 7.12
N SER A 350 -2.97 -13.12 6.34
CA SER A 350 -3.04 -14.51 6.76
C SER A 350 -2.94 -15.50 5.59
N ILE A 351 -2.50 -16.70 5.91
CA ILE A 351 -2.61 -17.89 5.05
C ILE A 351 -3.59 -18.91 5.65
N GLU A 352 -4.50 -18.46 6.53
CA GLU A 352 -5.50 -19.32 7.13
C GLU A 352 -6.59 -19.65 6.10
N ASP A 353 -6.88 -20.94 5.95
CA ASP A 353 -7.84 -21.41 4.97
C ASP A 353 -9.29 -21.30 5.43
N GLY A 354 -10.20 -21.21 4.48
CA GLY A 354 -11.63 -21.09 4.70
C GLY A 354 -12.20 -19.66 4.70
N ALA A 355 -13.43 -19.56 5.20
CA ALA A 355 -14.27 -18.36 5.15
C ALA A 355 -14.12 -17.53 6.43
N LEU A 356 -13.04 -16.76 6.57
CA LEU A 356 -12.66 -16.14 7.85
C LEU A 356 -13.69 -15.11 8.31
N THR A 357 -14.27 -14.34 7.38
CA THR A 357 -15.31 -13.35 7.70
C THR A 357 -16.62 -14.02 8.13
N ALA A 358 -17.10 -15.02 7.38
CA ALA A 358 -18.35 -15.70 7.65
C ALA A 358 -18.33 -16.55 8.93
N THR A 359 -17.15 -17.05 9.31
CA THR A 359 -16.95 -17.86 10.53
C THR A 359 -16.58 -17.04 11.77
N GLY A 360 -16.34 -15.73 11.63
CA GLY A 360 -15.85 -14.86 12.70
C GLY A 360 -14.35 -14.98 12.99
N ARG A 361 -13.65 -15.91 12.33
CA ARG A 361 -12.19 -16.10 12.46
C ARG A 361 -11.37 -14.88 11.99
N ILE A 362 -11.97 -13.98 11.22
CA ILE A 362 -11.37 -12.70 10.84
C ILE A 362 -10.90 -11.88 12.05
N GLU A 363 -11.51 -12.04 13.24
CA GLU A 363 -11.09 -11.36 14.47
C GLU A 363 -9.63 -11.67 14.86
N ALA A 364 -9.11 -12.86 14.52
CA ALA A 364 -7.70 -13.19 14.76
C ALA A 364 -6.72 -12.36 13.91
N TYR A 365 -7.25 -11.73 12.85
CA TYR A 365 -6.54 -10.93 11.85
C TYR A 365 -7.08 -9.50 11.79
N THR A 366 -7.78 -9.05 12.84
CA THR A 366 -8.24 -7.67 12.97
C THR A 366 -7.31 -6.92 13.90
N VAL A 367 -6.71 -5.85 13.39
CA VAL A 367 -5.64 -5.09 14.05
C VAL A 367 -6.04 -3.63 14.12
N TYR A 368 -5.65 -2.94 15.18
CA TYR A 368 -5.95 -1.52 15.34
C TYR A 368 -4.76 -0.76 15.89
N GLU A 369 -4.67 0.51 15.53
CA GLU A 369 -3.76 1.49 16.12
C GLU A 369 -4.56 2.74 16.56
N ASP A 370 -4.11 3.36 17.64
CA ASP A 370 -4.67 4.62 18.13
C ASP A 370 -3.75 5.76 17.69
N TYR A 371 -4.27 6.67 16.88
CA TYR A 371 -3.54 7.85 16.44
C TYR A 371 -3.90 9.08 17.26
N GLU A 372 -2.87 9.74 17.82
CA GLU A 372 -3.00 10.99 18.56
C GLU A 372 -2.61 12.18 17.65
N TYR A 373 -3.46 13.20 17.61
CA TYR A 373 -3.21 14.40 16.81
C TYR A 373 -3.98 15.60 17.35
N CYS A 374 -3.59 16.81 16.91
CA CYS A 374 -4.40 18.00 17.08
C CYS A 374 -4.95 18.50 15.75
N LEU A 375 -6.18 19.00 15.78
CA LEU A 375 -6.82 19.69 14.67
C LEU A 375 -6.78 21.20 14.92
N GLU A 376 -6.41 21.93 13.89
CA GLU A 376 -6.43 23.37 13.80
C GLU A 376 -7.80 23.82 13.28
N LEU A 377 -8.50 24.65 14.06
CA LEU A 377 -9.86 25.06 13.73
C LEU A 377 -9.97 26.58 13.56
N ASP A 378 -10.79 27.00 12.61
CA ASP A 378 -11.17 28.41 12.40
C ASP A 378 -12.26 28.88 13.40
N GLU A 379 -12.77 30.10 13.22
CA GLU A 379 -13.82 30.69 14.09
C GLU A 379 -15.19 29.98 13.98
N ASN A 380 -15.40 29.20 12.93
CA ASN A 380 -16.61 28.44 12.65
C ASN A 380 -16.46 26.95 12.98
N TYR A 381 -15.34 26.54 13.59
CA TYR A 381 -14.97 25.15 13.85
C TYR A 381 -14.76 24.32 12.57
N THR A 382 -14.46 24.96 11.44
CA THR A 382 -13.96 24.28 10.24
C THR A 382 -12.53 23.84 10.51
N ILE A 383 -12.23 22.59 10.20
CA ILE A 383 -10.86 22.04 10.25
C ILE A 383 -10.06 22.65 9.09
N VAL A 384 -8.93 23.29 9.40
CA VAL A 384 -8.07 23.97 8.41
C VAL A 384 -6.63 23.44 8.37
N GLY A 385 -6.27 22.57 9.31
CA GLY A 385 -4.96 21.95 9.42
C GLY A 385 -4.88 21.05 10.64
N GLY A 386 -3.73 20.41 10.84
CA GLY A 386 -3.53 19.50 11.95
C GLY A 386 -2.12 18.96 12.00
N GLU A 387 -1.72 18.53 13.18
CA GLU A 387 -0.39 18.01 13.47
C GLU A 387 -0.51 16.72 14.28
N TRP A 388 0.28 15.72 13.90
CA TRP A 388 0.44 14.50 14.66
C TRP A 388 1.09 14.76 16.02
N LEU A 389 0.69 14.00 17.03
CA LEU A 389 1.14 14.16 18.42
C LEU A 389 1.70 12.84 18.98
N GLY A 390 2.48 12.95 20.05
CA GLY A 390 2.94 11.78 20.80
C GLY A 390 3.79 10.86 19.94
N GLY A 391 3.51 9.56 19.94
CA GLY A 391 4.18 8.61 19.04
C GLY A 391 3.65 8.61 17.61
N SER A 392 2.48 9.21 17.38
CA SER A 392 1.90 9.32 16.04
C SER A 392 2.63 10.35 15.18
N ASP A 393 3.59 11.11 15.70
CA ASP A 393 4.53 11.91 14.92
C ASP A 393 5.48 11.06 14.06
N LYS A 394 5.67 9.80 14.47
CA LYS A 394 6.49 8.79 13.81
C LYS A 394 5.67 7.63 13.28
N PHE A 395 4.56 7.29 13.94
CA PHE A 395 3.74 6.12 13.60
C PHE A 395 2.35 6.58 13.18
N HIS A 396 2.23 6.98 11.91
CA HIS A 396 0.99 7.39 11.26
C HIS A 396 0.93 6.82 9.84
N PRO A 397 -0.25 6.78 9.20
CA PRO A 397 -0.35 6.41 7.80
C PRO A 397 0.37 7.41 6.89
N ASP A 398 1.06 6.93 5.86
CA ASP A 398 1.72 7.76 4.84
C ASP A 398 0.72 8.26 3.79
N PHE A 399 -0.16 7.37 3.33
CA PHE A 399 -1.19 7.70 2.33
C PHE A 399 -2.44 6.85 2.46
N LEU A 400 -3.52 7.31 1.81
CA LEU A 400 -4.80 6.63 1.72
C LEU A 400 -5.27 6.54 0.27
N TRP A 401 -5.88 5.43 -0.10
CA TRP A 401 -6.42 5.24 -1.45
C TRP A 401 -7.53 4.20 -1.51
N PHE A 402 -8.26 4.15 -2.61
CA PHE A 402 -9.22 3.09 -2.88
C PHE A 402 -9.42 2.89 -4.40
N PRO A 403 -9.73 1.68 -4.87
CA PRO A 403 -10.01 1.49 -6.29
C PRO A 403 -11.28 2.20 -6.72
N ALA A 404 -11.23 2.86 -7.89
CA ALA A 404 -12.38 3.56 -8.45
C ALA A 404 -13.43 2.60 -9.02
N ALA A 405 -12.99 1.40 -9.46
CA ALA A 405 -13.83 0.33 -9.93
C ALA A 405 -13.10 -1.02 -9.86
N LYS A 406 -13.85 -2.12 -9.97
CA LYS A 406 -13.30 -3.45 -10.25
C LYS A 406 -12.67 -3.50 -11.66
N PRO A 407 -11.78 -4.47 -11.93
CA PRO A 407 -11.37 -4.79 -13.29
C PRO A 407 -12.60 -5.06 -14.20
N SER A 408 -12.44 -4.85 -15.51
CA SER A 408 -13.47 -5.29 -16.47
C SER A 408 -13.60 -6.80 -16.43
N ALA A 409 -14.83 -7.34 -16.50
CA ALA A 409 -15.07 -8.79 -16.38
C ALA A 409 -14.35 -9.64 -17.45
N ASP A 410 -13.99 -9.05 -18.59
CA ASP A 410 -13.22 -9.68 -19.68
C ASP A 410 -11.70 -9.47 -19.57
N THR A 411 -11.21 -8.86 -18.49
CA THR A 411 -9.78 -8.68 -18.23
C THR A 411 -9.07 -10.04 -18.21
N VAL A 412 -8.00 -10.12 -19.00
CA VAL A 412 -6.99 -11.18 -18.95
C VAL A 412 -5.65 -10.50 -18.74
N THR A 413 -4.93 -10.85 -17.68
CA THR A 413 -3.63 -10.26 -17.38
C THR A 413 -2.57 -10.67 -18.41
N ASP A 414 -1.45 -9.97 -18.44
CA ASP A 414 -0.30 -10.33 -19.30
C ASP A 414 0.28 -11.72 -18.98
N THR A 415 0.04 -12.24 -17.76
CA THR A 415 0.41 -13.60 -17.35
C THR A 415 -0.59 -14.65 -17.82
N GLY A 416 -1.75 -14.24 -18.36
CA GLY A 416 -2.79 -15.12 -18.89
C GLY A 416 -3.84 -15.55 -17.86
N ILE A 417 -3.94 -14.89 -16.71
CA ILE A 417 -5.00 -15.14 -15.72
C ILE A 417 -6.24 -14.36 -16.15
N SER A 418 -7.35 -15.06 -16.34
CA SER A 418 -8.65 -14.51 -16.74
C SER A 418 -9.49 -14.16 -15.52
N TYR A 419 -9.99 -12.92 -15.45
CA TYR A 419 -10.86 -12.51 -14.36
C TYR A 419 -12.18 -13.28 -14.36
N ALA A 420 -12.76 -13.55 -15.53
CA ALA A 420 -13.96 -14.36 -15.66
C ALA A 420 -13.79 -15.77 -15.06
N ASP A 421 -12.63 -16.40 -15.28
CA ASP A 421 -12.35 -17.73 -14.70
C ASP A 421 -12.30 -17.68 -13.16
N LEU A 422 -11.73 -16.61 -12.60
CA LEU A 422 -11.65 -16.43 -11.15
C LEU A 422 -13.00 -16.08 -10.53
N LEU A 423 -13.80 -15.25 -11.20
CA LEU A 423 -15.17 -14.95 -10.78
C LEU A 423 -16.03 -16.21 -10.78
N ASP A 424 -15.91 -17.08 -11.79
CA ASP A 424 -16.59 -18.37 -11.83
C ASP A 424 -16.22 -19.25 -10.62
N LEU A 425 -14.93 -19.31 -10.26
CA LEU A 425 -14.47 -20.06 -9.08
C LEU A 425 -15.04 -19.47 -7.78
N ILE A 426 -14.96 -18.14 -7.61
CA ILE A 426 -15.44 -17.46 -6.41
C ILE A 426 -16.96 -17.62 -6.30
N GLU A 427 -17.72 -17.46 -7.39
CA GLU A 427 -19.18 -17.64 -7.42
C GLU A 427 -19.57 -19.07 -7.03
N GLU A 428 -18.86 -20.07 -7.55
CA GLU A 428 -19.10 -21.46 -7.16
C GLU A 428 -18.79 -21.70 -5.68
N SER A 429 -17.71 -21.10 -5.17
CA SER A 429 -17.36 -21.11 -3.75
C SER A 429 -18.44 -20.45 -2.88
N GLN A 430 -19.23 -19.50 -3.40
CA GLN A 430 -20.33 -18.90 -2.65
C GLN A 430 -21.56 -19.81 -2.48
N LYS A 431 -21.70 -20.89 -3.27
CA LYS A 431 -22.92 -21.71 -3.35
C LYS A 431 -23.02 -22.80 -2.28
N CYS A 432 -21.93 -23.09 -1.57
CA CYS A 432 -21.97 -24.11 -0.52
C CYS A 432 -22.83 -23.71 0.67
N VAL A 433 -23.46 -24.73 1.26
CA VAL A 433 -24.22 -24.60 2.51
C VAL A 433 -23.28 -24.68 3.72
N ASP A 434 -22.32 -25.60 3.67
CA ASP A 434 -21.29 -25.77 4.68
C ASP A 434 -20.04 -25.01 4.25
N VAL A 435 -19.58 -24.05 5.08
CA VAL A 435 -18.36 -23.28 4.83
C VAL A 435 -17.13 -24.07 5.27
N THR A 436 -16.01 -23.90 4.56
CA THR A 436 -14.72 -24.43 5.03
C THR A 436 -14.33 -23.69 6.31
N VAL A 437 -14.24 -24.45 7.41
CA VAL A 437 -13.77 -23.96 8.70
C VAL A 437 -12.30 -24.32 8.85
N SER A 438 -11.48 -23.33 9.18
CA SER A 438 -10.08 -23.55 9.50
C SER A 438 -9.92 -24.50 10.70
N PRO A 439 -8.99 -25.48 10.67
CA PRO A 439 -8.74 -26.34 11.82
C PRO A 439 -8.28 -25.51 13.04
N ASP A 440 -8.88 -25.76 14.20
CA ASP A 440 -8.69 -25.06 15.48
C ASP A 440 -7.27 -24.49 15.72
N VAL A 441 -7.02 -23.25 15.31
CA VAL A 441 -5.92 -22.45 15.84
C VAL A 441 -6.48 -21.76 17.09
N PRO A 442 -5.88 -21.95 18.29
CA PRO A 442 -6.45 -21.50 19.54
C PRO A 442 -6.88 -20.03 19.45
N ASP A 443 -8.14 -19.77 19.81
CA ASP A 443 -8.81 -18.46 19.89
C ASP A 443 -8.04 -17.54 20.84
N THR A 444 -6.95 -16.96 20.36
CA THR A 444 -6.37 -15.78 20.98
C THR A 444 -6.68 -14.65 20.01
N PRO A 445 -7.77 -13.89 20.23
CA PRO A 445 -7.99 -12.64 19.52
C PRO A 445 -6.70 -11.82 19.63
N SER A 446 -6.02 -11.61 18.51
CA SER A 446 -4.82 -10.80 18.48
C SER A 446 -5.25 -9.35 18.31
N THR A 447 -5.83 -8.76 19.37
CA THR A 447 -6.01 -7.31 19.51
C THR A 447 -4.67 -6.60 19.75
N LYS A 448 -3.63 -7.03 19.04
CA LYS A 448 -2.28 -6.46 19.15
C LYS A 448 -2.30 -5.10 18.49
N THR A 449 -2.02 -4.08 19.29
CA THR A 449 -1.47 -2.80 18.82
C THR A 449 -0.24 -3.10 17.98
N PRO A 450 -0.16 -2.64 16.72
CA PRO A 450 1.07 -2.64 15.96
C PRO A 450 2.27 -2.13 16.77
N GLY A 451 3.39 -2.80 16.56
CA GLY A 451 4.71 -2.32 16.89
C GLY A 451 5.64 -2.74 15.76
N SER A 452 6.94 -2.46 15.86
CA SER A 452 7.96 -2.84 14.86
C SER A 452 7.99 -4.34 14.49
N ASP A 453 7.30 -5.19 15.25
CA ASP A 453 7.22 -6.65 15.08
C ASP A 453 5.97 -7.14 14.31
N TYR A 454 5.07 -6.25 13.88
CA TYR A 454 3.84 -6.59 13.16
C TYR A 454 4.11 -7.17 11.75
N THR A 455 5.27 -6.88 11.17
CA THR A 455 5.72 -7.26 9.82
C THR A 455 6.11 -8.74 9.65
N LYS A 456 5.65 -9.64 10.52
CA LYS A 456 5.96 -11.08 10.35
C LYS A 456 5.09 -11.67 9.24
N SER A 457 5.71 -11.89 8.07
CA SER A 457 5.11 -12.67 6.99
C SER A 457 4.49 -13.97 7.53
N PRO A 458 3.28 -14.34 7.09
CA PRO A 458 2.69 -15.62 7.46
C PRO A 458 3.67 -16.77 7.17
N THR A 459 3.74 -17.74 8.10
CA THR A 459 4.63 -18.89 7.97
C THR A 459 4.00 -19.95 7.09
N TYR A 460 4.60 -20.21 5.94
CA TYR A 460 4.22 -21.28 5.03
C TYR A 460 4.72 -22.61 5.59
N THR A 461 3.98 -23.70 5.35
CA THR A 461 4.42 -25.05 5.78
C THR A 461 5.74 -25.47 5.11
N LYS A 462 6.12 -24.78 4.02
CA LYS A 462 7.43 -24.90 3.37
C LYS A 462 8.03 -23.53 3.01
N SER A 463 8.72 -22.89 3.95
CA SER A 463 9.88 -22.07 3.56
C SER A 463 11.04 -23.03 3.24
N PRO A 464 11.79 -22.85 2.15
CA PRO A 464 12.94 -23.69 1.88
C PRO A 464 13.99 -23.48 2.99
N SER A 465 14.09 -24.44 3.91
CA SER A 465 15.20 -24.51 4.84
C SER A 465 16.45 -24.93 4.06
N TYR A 466 17.24 -23.95 3.62
CA TYR A 466 18.55 -24.19 3.03
C TYR A 466 19.59 -24.47 4.12
N THR A 467 19.43 -25.60 4.82
CA THR A 467 20.52 -26.22 5.58
C THR A 467 20.44 -27.73 5.47
N LYS A 468 20.92 -28.26 4.34
CA LYS A 468 21.45 -29.62 4.29
C LYS A 468 22.81 -29.63 3.59
N SER A 469 23.85 -29.48 4.40
CA SER A 469 25.20 -29.93 4.02
C SER A 469 25.18 -31.48 3.92
N PRO A 470 25.70 -32.11 2.86
CA PRO A 470 25.71 -33.56 2.74
C PRO A 470 26.66 -34.18 3.76
N SER A 471 26.19 -35.18 4.51
CA SER A 471 27.05 -35.97 5.38
C SER A 471 28.04 -36.79 4.54
N THR A 472 29.31 -36.38 4.48
CA THR A 472 30.40 -37.23 4.02
C THR A 472 30.76 -38.24 5.11
N LYS A 473 30.45 -39.52 4.86
CA LYS A 473 30.95 -40.64 5.67
C LYS A 473 32.45 -40.81 5.45
N THR A 474 33.24 -40.62 6.52
CA THR A 474 34.65 -41.07 6.57
C THR A 474 34.78 -42.22 7.58
N PRO A 475 35.48 -43.33 7.27
CA PRO A 475 35.52 -44.51 8.13
C PRO A 475 36.36 -44.32 9.40
N ALA A 476 35.98 -45.05 10.44
CA ALA A 476 36.58 -45.02 11.78
C ALA A 476 38.07 -45.40 11.80
N THR A 477 38.89 -44.57 12.45
CA THR A 477 40.25 -44.92 12.87
C THR A 477 40.40 -44.68 14.38
N LYS A 478 41.00 -45.68 15.04
CA LYS A 478 41.08 -45.87 16.49
C LYS A 478 41.97 -44.81 17.18
N THR A 479 41.53 -44.40 18.36
CA THR A 479 42.23 -43.56 19.35
C THR A 479 43.55 -44.20 19.83
N PRO A 480 44.55 -43.39 20.20
CA PRO A 480 45.07 -43.50 21.56
C PRO A 480 45.13 -42.16 22.32
N ALA A 481 44.93 -42.27 23.63
CA ALA A 481 44.75 -41.20 24.61
C ALA A 481 46.03 -40.42 24.96
N THR A 482 45.91 -39.14 25.35
CA THR A 482 46.51 -38.64 26.61
C THR A 482 46.05 -37.23 27.04
N LYS A 483 45.67 -37.15 28.33
CA LYS A 483 45.82 -36.09 29.34
C LYS A 483 45.34 -34.64 29.09
N ALA A 484 44.40 -34.24 29.95
CA ALA A 484 44.08 -32.87 30.34
C ALA A 484 45.21 -32.17 31.10
N PRO A 485 45.23 -30.83 31.06
CA PRO A 485 45.38 -30.06 32.30
C PRO A 485 44.33 -28.93 32.47
N THR A 486 44.05 -28.66 33.74
CA THR A 486 43.15 -27.65 34.35
C THR A 486 43.76 -26.22 34.29
N PRO A 487 42.99 -25.16 34.65
CA PRO A 487 43.14 -23.80 34.13
C PRO A 487 44.09 -22.91 34.94
N THR A 488 44.58 -21.84 34.33
CA THR A 488 45.18 -20.70 35.05
C THR A 488 44.57 -19.37 34.56
N THR A 489 44.03 -18.65 35.53
CA THR A 489 43.52 -17.28 35.43
C THR A 489 44.70 -16.30 35.47
N TYR A 490 44.74 -15.33 34.56
CA TYR A 490 45.55 -14.12 34.70
C TYR A 490 44.74 -12.88 34.31
N THR A 491 44.89 -11.85 35.13
CA THR A 491 44.25 -10.52 35.10
C THR A 491 44.61 -9.69 33.86
N PRO A 492 43.74 -8.76 33.42
CA PRO A 492 43.96 -7.97 32.22
C PRO A 492 44.97 -6.85 32.45
N THR A 493 45.92 -6.70 31.54
CA THR A 493 46.83 -5.56 31.46
C THR A 493 46.30 -4.59 30.41
N THR A 494 45.99 -3.38 30.84
CA THR A 494 45.61 -2.24 30.00
C THR A 494 46.79 -1.77 29.16
N THR A 495 46.58 -1.57 27.86
CA THR A 495 47.47 -0.80 26.98
C THR A 495 46.66 0.31 26.31
N ALA A 496 47.23 1.52 26.31
CA ALA A 496 46.62 2.76 25.83
C ALA A 496 46.51 2.78 24.29
N PRO A 497 45.50 3.47 23.73
CA PRO A 497 45.30 3.53 22.28
C PRO A 497 46.37 4.41 21.60
N ALA A 498 46.88 3.93 20.47
CA ALA A 498 47.75 4.69 19.58
C ALA A 498 46.93 5.72 18.78
N THR A 499 47.35 6.97 18.86
CA THR A 499 46.82 8.10 18.10
C THR A 499 47.33 8.02 16.66
N TYR A 500 46.43 7.93 15.68
CA TYR A 500 46.75 8.17 14.27
C TYR A 500 46.15 9.52 13.84
N ALA A 501 47.01 10.36 13.28
CA ALA A 501 46.63 11.65 12.71
C ALA A 501 45.91 11.44 11.36
N PRO A 502 44.89 12.24 11.02
CA PRO A 502 44.18 12.11 9.75
C PRO A 502 45.02 12.65 8.59
N GLU A 503 45.20 11.83 7.56
CA GLU A 503 45.68 12.28 6.24
C GLU A 503 44.56 13.04 5.54
N THR A 504 44.89 14.26 5.11
CA THR A 504 44.02 15.16 4.35
C THR A 504 44.19 14.86 2.86
N THR A 505 43.16 14.32 2.21
CA THR A 505 43.06 14.27 0.75
C THR A 505 42.23 15.45 0.25
N ALA A 506 42.78 16.21 -0.70
CA ALA A 506 42.13 17.36 -1.30
C ALA A 506 40.96 16.93 -2.23
N PRO A 507 39.86 17.70 -2.29
CA PRO A 507 38.71 17.35 -3.13
C PRO A 507 39.03 17.52 -4.62
N ALA A 508 38.69 16.49 -5.40
CA ALA A 508 38.73 16.52 -6.86
C ALA A 508 37.67 17.49 -7.40
N THR A 509 38.12 18.46 -8.19
CA THR A 509 37.25 19.40 -8.90
C THR A 509 36.65 18.71 -10.13
N TYR A 510 35.34 18.42 -10.10
CA TYR A 510 34.61 18.01 -11.30
C TYR A 510 34.18 19.27 -12.07
N THR A 511 34.52 19.33 -13.35
CA THR A 511 34.01 20.35 -14.28
C THR A 511 32.60 19.93 -14.72
N PRO A 512 31.61 20.85 -14.74
CA PRO A 512 30.27 20.52 -15.19
C PRO A 512 30.25 20.27 -16.70
N ILE A 513 29.78 19.09 -17.10
CA ILE A 513 29.51 18.73 -18.50
C ILE A 513 28.26 19.50 -18.94
N THR A 514 28.43 20.43 -19.87
CA THR A 514 27.33 21.15 -20.50
C THR A 514 26.75 20.27 -21.62
N ASN A 515 25.59 19.67 -21.40
CA ASN A 515 24.87 18.99 -22.47
C ASN A 515 24.24 20.04 -23.41
N LYS A 516 24.69 20.05 -24.66
CA LYS A 516 24.15 20.86 -25.75
C LYS A 516 22.76 20.32 -26.12
N PRO A 517 21.72 21.16 -26.28
CA PRO A 517 20.40 20.69 -26.72
C PRO A 517 20.48 20.14 -28.15
N GLU A 518 20.00 18.91 -28.35
CA GLU A 518 19.68 18.37 -29.67
C GLU A 518 18.39 19.05 -30.17
N THR A 519 18.54 19.92 -31.16
CA THR A 519 17.42 20.42 -31.98
C THR A 519 16.96 19.30 -32.91
N THR A 520 15.80 18.71 -32.63
CA THR A 520 15.06 17.91 -33.61
C THR A 520 14.30 18.85 -34.56
N ALA A 521 14.49 18.63 -35.87
CA ALA A 521 13.80 19.38 -36.91
C ALA A 521 12.30 18.96 -36.96
N PRO A 522 11.36 19.89 -37.14
CA PRO A 522 9.94 19.56 -37.22
C PRO A 522 9.61 18.80 -38.51
N ALA A 523 8.88 17.70 -38.36
CA ALA A 523 8.33 16.90 -39.45
C ALA A 523 7.38 17.75 -40.31
N THR A 524 7.61 17.75 -41.62
CA THR A 524 6.79 18.44 -42.61
C THR A 524 5.59 17.57 -42.95
N TYR A 525 4.39 17.93 -42.47
CA TYR A 525 3.15 17.31 -42.91
C TYR A 525 2.67 18.01 -44.19
N THR A 526 2.51 17.23 -45.26
CA THR A 526 1.81 17.61 -46.49
C THR A 526 0.30 17.72 -46.21
N PRO A 527 -0.38 18.80 -46.62
CA PRO A 527 -1.82 18.95 -46.40
C PRO A 527 -2.63 18.07 -47.38
N GLU A 528 -3.54 17.27 -46.84
CA GLU A 528 -4.60 16.63 -47.60
C GLU A 528 -5.60 17.68 -48.09
N THR A 529 -5.90 17.60 -49.39
CA THR A 529 -6.83 18.47 -50.09
C THR A 529 -8.27 18.10 -49.78
N ASP A 530 -8.98 19.06 -49.19
CA ASP A 530 -10.41 19.06 -48.96
C ASP A 530 -11.16 19.30 -50.30
N VAL A 531 -11.98 18.33 -50.72
CA VAL A 531 -12.86 18.47 -51.89
C VAL A 531 -14.30 18.57 -51.39
N SER A 532 -14.77 19.81 -51.23
CA SER A 532 -16.17 20.13 -51.03
C SER A 532 -16.98 19.86 -52.31
N ALA A 533 -17.98 18.98 -52.24
CA ALA A 533 -19.07 18.92 -53.21
C ALA A 533 -20.39 19.27 -52.51
N ARG A 534 -20.94 20.42 -52.89
CA ARG A 534 -22.30 20.87 -52.61
C ARG A 534 -23.29 19.97 -53.35
N ASP A 535 -24.39 19.61 -52.71
CA ASP A 535 -25.66 19.51 -53.43
C ASP A 535 -26.79 20.06 -52.56
N ASP A 536 -27.37 21.14 -53.05
CA ASP A 536 -28.57 21.81 -52.57
C ASP A 536 -29.79 21.04 -53.09
N ARG A 537 -30.81 20.83 -52.25
CA ARG A 537 -32.20 21.05 -52.70
C ARG A 537 -33.20 21.26 -51.55
N PRO A 538 -34.24 22.09 -51.77
CA PRO A 538 -34.97 22.76 -50.72
C PRO A 538 -36.30 22.10 -50.38
N THR A 539 -36.84 22.56 -49.24
CA THR A 539 -38.21 22.38 -48.77
C THR A 539 -39.23 23.04 -49.70
N ASP A 540 -40.32 22.32 -50.01
CA ASP A 540 -41.59 22.94 -50.38
C ASP A 540 -42.75 22.17 -49.74
N VAL A 541 -43.73 22.95 -49.30
CA VAL A 541 -44.91 22.58 -48.52
C VAL A 541 -46.06 22.29 -49.49
N ARG A 542 -46.81 21.20 -49.29
CA ARG A 542 -48.28 21.16 -49.54
C ARG A 542 -48.96 19.88 -49.08
N THR A 543 -49.87 20.06 -48.11
CA THR A 543 -51.27 19.60 -48.06
C THR A 543 -51.67 18.20 -48.56
N GLY A 544 -52.41 17.47 -47.71
CA GLY A 544 -53.60 16.72 -48.15
C GLY A 544 -53.70 15.27 -47.67
N ASP A 545 -54.61 15.08 -46.71
CA ASP A 545 -55.62 14.00 -46.64
C ASP A 545 -55.21 12.51 -46.56
N LEU A 546 -55.56 11.90 -45.41
CA LEU A 546 -56.10 10.52 -45.27
C LEU A 546 -57.24 10.27 -46.27
N PRO A 547 -57.65 9.02 -46.65
CA PRO A 547 -57.66 7.82 -45.78
C PRO A 547 -57.41 6.46 -46.48
N ALA A 548 -57.22 5.42 -45.65
CA ALA A 548 -57.94 4.12 -45.64
C ALA A 548 -57.09 3.05 -44.97
#